data_AF-G5K2H9-F1
#
_entry.id   AF-G5K2H9-F1
#
_cell.length_a   1.000
_cell.length_b   1.000
_cell.length_c   1.000
_cell.angle_alpha   90.00
_cell.angle_beta   90.00
_cell.angle_gamma   90.00
#
_symmetry.space_group_name_H-M   'P 1'
#
loop_
_entity.id
_entity.type
_entity.pdbx_description
1 polymer ?
#
loop_
_entity_poly.entity_id
_entity_poly.type
_entity_poly.pdbx_seq_one_letter_code
_entity_poly.pdbx_strand_id
1 'polypeptide(L)'
;MYKIPKGLEDYQKIFQEERSLKEFITFFIGKDKNYRITKRDSYMGDISDPEVILEYSIYPLYIKGKTQLKEKVEEALLEMSKSGKALYIYQVVQFINGENMLLNYYEELPFYLNRDQILSHVKQALADDHIRQEMKTYKTGEFAHYKDTMLDMVERIMDTF
;
A
#
# COMPACT_ATOMS: atom_id res chain seq x y z
N MET A 1 5.17 -12.62 17.01
CA MET A 1 3.87 -11.90 17.02
C MET A 1 4.07 -10.39 16.98
N TYR A 2 3.30 -9.69 16.14
CA TYR A 2 3.28 -8.23 16.02
C TYR A 2 3.05 -7.53 17.37
N LYS A 3 3.76 -6.42 17.59
CA LYS A 3 3.62 -5.55 18.77
C LYS A 3 3.54 -4.10 18.32
N ILE A 4 2.64 -3.33 18.94
CA ILE A 4 2.47 -1.91 18.63
C ILE A 4 3.81 -1.17 18.86
N PRO A 5 4.39 -0.55 17.82
CA PRO A 5 5.62 0.22 17.97
C PRO A 5 5.41 1.47 18.83
N LYS A 6 6.45 1.87 19.58
CA LYS A 6 6.45 3.07 20.44
C LYS A 6 7.01 4.29 19.71
N GLY A 7 6.52 5.48 20.06
CA GLY A 7 7.10 6.76 19.61
C GLY A 7 6.68 7.20 18.20
N LEU A 8 5.63 6.58 17.67
CA LEU A 8 5.09 6.83 16.33
C LEU A 8 3.56 6.96 16.38
N GLU A 9 3.06 7.45 17.51
CA GLU A 9 1.62 7.63 17.78
C GLU A 9 0.99 8.67 16.86
N ASP A 10 1.78 9.59 16.27
CA ASP A 10 1.29 10.58 15.32
C ASP A 10 0.75 9.94 14.03
N TYR A 11 1.33 8.82 13.58
CA TYR A 11 0.81 8.05 12.44
C TYR A 11 -0.58 7.48 12.73
N GLN A 12 -0.86 7.15 13.99
CA GLN A 12 -2.15 6.61 14.41
C GLN A 12 -3.24 7.70 14.32
N LYS A 13 -2.91 8.96 14.63
CA LYS A 13 -3.88 10.07 14.62
C LYS A 13 -4.57 10.24 13.26
N ILE A 14 -3.88 9.93 12.16
CA ILE A 14 -4.39 10.06 10.79
C ILE A 14 -5.71 9.28 10.59
N PHE A 15 -5.77 8.05 11.11
CA PHE A 15 -6.91 7.14 10.97
C PHE A 15 -7.68 6.94 12.28
N GLN A 16 -7.37 7.74 13.32
CA GLN A 16 -8.19 7.83 14.54
C GLN A 16 -9.51 8.55 14.28
N GLU A 17 -9.54 9.45 13.32
CA GLU A 17 -10.77 10.07 12.84
C GLU A 17 -11.47 9.18 11.81
N GLU A 18 -12.77 9.35 11.65
CA GLU A 18 -13.49 8.73 10.54
C GLU A 18 -13.06 9.39 9.23
N ARG A 19 -12.75 8.56 8.22
CA ARG A 19 -12.25 9.00 6.92
C ARG A 19 -13.07 8.33 5.83
N SER A 20 -13.37 9.10 4.79
CA SER A 20 -13.99 8.55 3.58
C SER A 20 -13.04 7.60 2.84
N LEU A 21 -13.59 6.72 2.00
CA LEU A 21 -12.79 5.82 1.16
C LEU A 21 -11.79 6.59 0.27
N LYS A 22 -12.23 7.72 -0.28
CA LYS A 22 -11.39 8.62 -1.08
C LYS A 22 -10.20 9.17 -0.28
N GLU A 23 -10.39 9.51 1.00
CA GLU A 23 -9.29 9.95 1.85
C GLU A 23 -8.30 8.83 2.13
N PHE A 24 -8.77 7.60 2.40
CA PHE A 24 -7.91 6.42 2.52
C PHE A 24 -7.02 6.25 1.28
N ILE A 25 -7.62 6.25 0.09
CA ILE A 25 -6.88 6.14 -1.17
C ILE A 25 -5.88 7.30 -1.32
N THR A 26 -6.24 8.52 -0.93
CA THR A 26 -5.34 9.67 -0.98
C THR A 26 -4.11 9.46 -0.09
N PHE A 27 -4.30 8.95 1.14
CA PHE A 27 -3.19 8.59 2.03
C PHE A 27 -2.38 7.38 1.51
N PHE A 28 -3.03 6.40 0.88
CA PHE A 28 -2.37 5.21 0.35
C PHE A 28 -1.49 5.53 -0.85
N ILE A 29 -1.88 6.49 -1.68
CA ILE A 29 -1.06 6.97 -2.79
C ILE A 29 0.04 7.93 -2.31
N GLY A 30 -0.29 8.91 -1.46
CA GLY A 30 0.69 9.85 -0.91
C GLY A 30 1.35 10.79 -1.93
N LYS A 31 0.71 11.03 -3.08
CA LYS A 31 1.25 11.93 -4.11
C LYS A 31 1.35 13.37 -3.59
N ASP A 32 0.33 13.83 -2.88
CA ASP A 32 0.36 15.09 -2.12
C ASP A 32 1.11 14.87 -0.80
N LYS A 33 2.10 15.74 -0.53
CA LYS A 33 2.91 15.72 0.69
C LYS A 33 2.08 15.79 1.98
N ASN A 34 0.92 16.46 1.96
CA ASN A 34 0.04 16.56 3.12
C ASN A 34 -0.66 15.25 3.47
N TYR A 35 -0.71 14.30 2.52
CA TYR A 35 -1.30 12.97 2.67
C TYR A 35 -0.26 11.87 2.56
N ARG A 36 1.03 12.21 2.57
CA ARG A 36 2.11 11.25 2.39
C ARG A 36 2.54 10.68 3.73
N ILE A 37 2.57 9.35 3.82
CA ILE A 37 2.97 8.61 5.01
C ILE A 37 4.23 7.83 4.68
N THR A 38 5.38 8.30 5.15
CA THR A 38 6.69 7.66 4.96
C THR A 38 7.51 7.71 6.24
N LYS A 39 8.63 6.99 6.23
CA LYS A 39 9.72 7.11 7.19
C LYS A 39 11.02 7.47 6.47
N ARG A 40 12.07 7.77 7.26
CA ARG A 40 13.40 8.12 6.75
C ARG A 40 14.01 7.01 5.88
N ASP A 41 13.67 5.77 6.17
CA ASP A 41 14.16 4.54 5.52
C ASP A 41 13.17 3.95 4.52
N SER A 42 12.06 4.63 4.22
CA SER A 42 11.14 4.24 3.15
C SER A 42 11.88 4.20 1.80
N TYR A 43 11.55 3.19 0.98
CA TYR A 43 12.19 2.98 -0.32
C TYR A 43 11.98 4.16 -1.30
N MET A 44 10.82 4.81 -1.23
CA MET A 44 10.52 6.04 -1.96
C MET A 44 9.97 7.09 -0.98
N GLY A 45 10.53 8.29 -1.00
CA GLY A 45 10.12 9.41 -0.14
C GLY A 45 9.06 10.33 -0.76
N ASP A 46 8.71 10.12 -2.03
CA ASP A 46 7.81 10.97 -2.81
C ASP A 46 6.39 10.41 -3.03
N ILE A 47 6.14 9.20 -2.53
CA ILE A 47 4.82 8.56 -2.40
C ILE A 47 4.69 7.94 -1.00
N SER A 48 3.51 7.47 -0.62
CA SER A 48 3.34 6.81 0.69
C SER A 48 3.98 5.42 0.70
N ASP A 49 4.40 5.00 1.89
CA ASP A 49 4.93 3.68 2.19
C ASP A 49 3.84 2.81 2.84
N PRO A 50 3.33 1.78 2.13
CA PRO A 50 2.30 0.90 2.66
C PRO A 50 2.71 0.09 3.90
N GLU A 51 3.98 -0.29 4.01
CA GLU A 51 4.49 -1.01 5.18
C GLU A 51 4.34 -0.12 6.42
N VAL A 52 4.72 1.16 6.30
CA VAL A 52 4.57 2.16 7.37
C VAL A 52 3.10 2.38 7.73
N ILE A 53 2.21 2.47 6.74
CA ILE A 53 0.77 2.63 6.98
C ILE A 53 0.20 1.44 7.77
N LEU A 54 0.53 0.22 7.37
CA LEU A 54 0.07 -0.98 8.04
C LEU A 54 0.63 -1.06 9.47
N GLU A 55 1.95 -0.94 9.60
CA GLU A 55 2.68 -1.16 10.85
C GLU A 55 2.42 -0.06 11.90
N TYR A 56 2.37 1.21 11.51
CA TYR A 56 2.28 2.31 12.49
C TYR A 56 0.88 2.92 12.64
N SER A 57 -0.05 2.61 11.73
CA SER A 57 -1.41 3.15 11.77
C SER A 57 -2.48 2.07 11.86
N ILE A 58 -2.61 1.23 10.83
CA ILE A 58 -3.77 0.34 10.69
C ILE A 58 -3.78 -0.75 11.75
N TYR A 59 -2.66 -1.48 11.91
CA TYR A 59 -2.56 -2.57 12.89
C TYR A 59 -2.69 -2.10 14.35
N PRO A 60 -2.02 -1.01 14.80
CA PRO A 60 -2.24 -0.49 16.15
C PRO A 60 -3.70 -0.10 16.43
N LEU A 61 -4.36 0.54 15.47
CA LEU A 61 -5.75 0.99 15.65
C LEU A 61 -6.74 -0.18 15.63
N TYR A 62 -6.50 -1.18 14.80
CA TYR A 62 -7.27 -2.42 14.79
C TYR A 62 -7.22 -3.11 16.17
N ILE A 63 -6.02 -3.26 16.75
CA ILE A 63 -5.85 -3.82 18.11
C ILE A 63 -6.57 -2.97 19.17
N LYS A 64 -6.61 -1.64 18.99
CA LYS A 64 -7.33 -0.71 19.87
C LYS A 64 -8.86 -0.70 19.65
N GLY A 65 -9.39 -1.62 18.85
CA GLY A 65 -10.83 -1.83 18.66
C GLY A 65 -11.44 -1.18 17.42
N LYS A 66 -10.65 -0.51 16.56
CA LYS A 66 -11.13 -0.01 15.26
C LYS A 66 -11.11 -1.11 14.19
N THR A 67 -11.85 -2.18 14.43
CA THR A 67 -11.81 -3.38 13.59
C THR A 67 -12.35 -3.15 12.17
N GLN A 68 -13.18 -2.12 11.96
CA GLN A 68 -13.68 -1.71 10.64
C GLN A 68 -12.59 -1.24 9.68
N LEU A 69 -11.38 -0.93 10.19
CA LEU A 69 -10.25 -0.53 9.33
C LEU A 69 -9.84 -1.64 8.37
N LYS A 70 -9.99 -2.91 8.74
CA LYS A 70 -9.71 -4.03 7.83
C LYS A 70 -10.55 -3.93 6.57
N GLU A 71 -11.87 -3.82 6.71
CA GLU A 71 -12.79 -3.72 5.58
C GLU A 71 -12.55 -2.45 4.77
N LYS A 72 -12.26 -1.31 5.42
CA LYS A 72 -11.93 -0.06 4.72
C LYS A 72 -10.65 -0.14 3.89
N VAL A 73 -9.61 -0.81 4.39
CA VAL A 73 -8.38 -1.06 3.65
C VAL A 73 -8.68 -1.96 2.45
N GLU A 74 -9.41 -3.06 2.65
CA GLU A 74 -9.81 -3.98 1.57
C GLU A 74 -10.63 -3.29 0.48
N GLU A 75 -11.61 -2.46 0.86
CA GLU A 75 -12.44 -1.66 -0.04
C GLU A 75 -11.58 -0.68 -0.86
N ALA A 76 -10.64 0.02 -0.20
CA ALA A 76 -9.75 0.99 -0.85
C ALA A 76 -8.81 0.32 -1.85
N LEU A 77 -8.20 -0.81 -1.47
CA LEU A 77 -7.32 -1.57 -2.34
C LEU A 77 -8.08 -2.17 -3.53
N LEU A 78 -9.32 -2.62 -3.32
CA LEU A 78 -10.18 -3.09 -4.40
C LEU A 78 -10.52 -1.97 -5.39
N GLU A 79 -10.89 -0.78 -4.92
CA GLU A 79 -11.14 0.38 -5.79
C GLU A 79 -9.86 0.78 -6.56
N MET A 80 -8.71 0.82 -5.88
CA MET A 80 -7.43 1.14 -6.49
C MET A 80 -7.03 0.12 -7.56
N SER A 81 -7.27 -1.18 -7.33
CA SER A 81 -6.94 -2.25 -8.29
C SER A 81 -7.73 -2.15 -9.60
N LYS A 82 -8.93 -1.55 -9.55
CA LYS A 82 -9.83 -1.33 -10.70
C LYS A 82 -9.62 0.02 -11.40
N SER A 83 -8.70 0.85 -10.90
CA SER A 83 -8.61 2.25 -11.30
C SER A 83 -8.06 2.49 -12.72
N GLY A 84 -7.38 1.51 -13.31
CA GLY A 84 -6.69 1.68 -14.59
C GLY A 84 -5.56 2.70 -14.53
N LYS A 85 -4.92 2.89 -13.37
CA LYS A 85 -3.80 3.84 -13.17
C LYS A 85 -2.56 3.11 -12.66
N ALA A 86 -1.43 3.26 -13.34
CA ALA A 86 -0.18 2.58 -12.98
C ALA A 86 0.21 2.75 -11.50
N LEU A 87 0.23 3.99 -10.98
CA LEU A 87 0.63 4.25 -9.59
C LEU A 87 -0.33 3.62 -8.56
N TYR A 88 -1.63 3.53 -8.89
CA TYR A 88 -2.61 2.95 -7.97
C TYR A 88 -2.40 1.45 -7.87
N ILE A 89 -2.19 0.79 -9.01
CA ILE A 89 -1.91 -0.64 -9.07
C ILE A 89 -0.57 -0.94 -8.39
N TYR A 90 0.46 -0.11 -8.61
CA TYR A 90 1.73 -0.21 -7.89
C TYR A 90 1.53 -0.18 -6.37
N GLN A 91 0.78 0.80 -5.85
CA GLN A 91 0.54 0.88 -4.41
C GLN A 91 -0.28 -0.31 -3.89
N VAL A 92 -1.24 -0.84 -4.65
CA VAL A 92 -1.95 -2.07 -4.26
C VAL A 92 -0.96 -3.22 -4.09
N VAL A 93 -0.05 -3.41 -5.05
CA VAL A 93 0.98 -4.46 -4.99
C VAL A 93 1.91 -4.24 -3.79
N GLN A 94 2.30 -2.99 -3.51
CA GLN A 94 3.12 -2.66 -2.34
C GLN A 94 2.39 -2.89 -1.01
N PHE A 95 1.08 -2.69 -0.91
CA PHE A 95 0.31 -3.03 0.29
C PHE A 95 0.34 -4.54 0.58
N ILE A 96 0.14 -5.36 -0.45
CA ILE A 96 0.15 -6.82 -0.29
C ILE A 96 1.58 -7.30 0.04
N ASN A 97 2.60 -6.71 -0.61
CA ASN A 97 3.99 -6.99 -0.28
C ASN A 97 4.36 -6.56 1.15
N GLY A 98 3.92 -5.38 1.59
CA GLY A 98 4.11 -4.88 2.95
C GLY A 98 3.49 -5.81 3.99
N GLU A 99 2.28 -6.33 3.75
CA GLU A 99 1.68 -7.36 4.60
C GLU A 99 2.58 -8.61 4.70
N ASN A 100 3.07 -9.13 3.56
CA ASN A 100 3.98 -10.30 3.57
C ASN A 100 5.30 -10.02 4.29
N MET A 101 5.90 -8.84 4.10
CA MET A 101 7.15 -8.44 4.76
C MET A 101 6.97 -8.35 6.27
N LEU A 102 5.88 -7.72 6.71
CA LEU A 102 5.53 -7.63 8.13
C LEU A 102 5.22 -9.01 8.70
N LEU A 103 4.54 -9.89 7.97
CA LEU A 103 4.28 -11.27 8.40
C LEU A 103 5.59 -12.05 8.57
N ASN A 104 6.52 -11.93 7.63
CA ASN A 104 7.83 -12.60 7.73
C ASN A 104 8.64 -12.09 8.93
N TYR A 105 8.53 -10.81 9.27
CA TYR A 105 9.26 -10.22 10.39
C TYR A 105 8.60 -10.51 11.75
N TYR A 106 7.27 -10.42 11.82
CA TYR A 106 6.51 -10.53 13.05
C TYR A 106 5.92 -11.91 13.31
N GLU A 107 5.97 -12.84 12.36
CA GLU A 107 5.41 -14.20 12.37
C GLU A 107 3.87 -14.28 12.46
N GLU A 108 3.21 -13.26 13.01
CA GLU A 108 1.76 -13.17 13.18
C GLU A 108 1.33 -11.71 13.17
N LEU A 109 0.28 -11.40 12.41
CA LEU A 109 -0.30 -10.07 12.23
C LEU A 109 -1.70 -9.96 12.86
N PRO A 110 -2.18 -8.75 13.18
CA PRO A 110 -3.50 -8.57 13.81
C PRO A 110 -4.69 -9.01 12.95
N PHE A 111 -4.55 -8.95 11.63
CA PHE A 111 -5.47 -9.52 10.66
C PHE A 111 -4.74 -9.75 9.33
N TYR A 112 -5.37 -10.52 8.45
CA TYR A 112 -4.92 -10.76 7.08
C TYR A 112 -5.95 -10.24 6.08
N LEU A 113 -5.48 -9.60 5.02
CA LEU A 113 -6.32 -9.07 3.94
C LEU A 113 -6.94 -10.20 3.13
N ASN A 114 -8.24 -10.09 2.84
CA ASN A 114 -8.88 -10.91 1.82
C ASN A 114 -8.52 -10.35 0.43
N ARG A 115 -7.50 -10.96 -0.18
CA ARG A 115 -6.82 -10.40 -1.36
C ARG A 115 -7.13 -11.11 -2.68
N ASP A 116 -7.98 -12.13 -2.71
CA ASP A 116 -8.25 -12.92 -3.92
C ASP A 116 -8.78 -12.06 -5.08
N GLN A 117 -9.81 -11.25 -4.82
CA GLN A 117 -10.38 -10.35 -5.83
C GLN A 117 -9.41 -9.23 -6.21
N ILE A 118 -8.65 -8.71 -5.25
CA ILE A 118 -7.66 -7.65 -5.47
C ILE A 118 -6.56 -8.17 -6.41
N LEU A 119 -5.98 -9.35 -6.12
CA LEU A 119 -4.98 -10.00 -6.96
C LEU A 119 -5.51 -10.33 -8.34
N SER A 120 -6.78 -10.77 -8.45
CA SER A 120 -7.42 -10.99 -9.76
C SER A 120 -7.47 -9.72 -10.60
N HIS A 121 -7.83 -8.58 -10.00
CA HIS A 121 -7.85 -7.29 -10.72
C HIS A 121 -6.45 -6.78 -11.05
N VAL A 122 -5.46 -6.97 -10.17
CA VAL A 122 -4.06 -6.67 -10.50
C VAL A 122 -3.59 -7.50 -11.69
N LYS A 123 -3.86 -8.81 -11.71
CA LYS A 123 -3.51 -9.69 -12.85
C LYS A 123 -4.20 -9.24 -14.15
N GLN A 124 -5.47 -8.82 -14.08
CA GLN A 124 -6.17 -8.25 -15.24
C GLN A 124 -5.52 -6.95 -15.71
N ALA A 125 -5.17 -6.05 -14.80
CA ALA A 125 -4.53 -4.78 -15.14
C ALA A 125 -3.12 -4.99 -15.74
N LEU A 126 -2.37 -5.98 -15.26
CA LEU A 126 -1.07 -6.36 -15.81
C LEU A 126 -1.13 -7.09 -17.15
N ALA A 127 -2.31 -7.51 -17.59
CA ALA A 127 -2.57 -8.02 -18.93
C ALA A 127 -2.94 -6.90 -19.93
N ASP A 128 -3.20 -5.68 -19.46
CA ASP A 128 -3.49 -4.52 -20.31
C ASP A 128 -2.19 -3.85 -20.77
N ASP A 129 -1.94 -3.87 -22.08
CA ASP A 129 -0.74 -3.29 -22.69
C ASP A 129 -0.56 -1.79 -22.39
N HIS A 130 -1.65 -1.03 -22.27
CA HIS A 130 -1.57 0.39 -21.93
C HIS A 130 -1.02 0.60 -20.52
N ILE A 131 -1.54 -0.16 -19.55
CA ILE A 131 -1.08 -0.11 -18.16
C ILE A 131 0.37 -0.57 -18.04
N ARG A 132 0.73 -1.68 -18.70
CA ARG A 132 2.11 -2.18 -18.73
C ARG A 132 3.06 -1.11 -19.28
N GLN A 133 2.69 -0.45 -20.37
CA GLN A 133 3.52 0.59 -20.97
C GLN A 133 3.59 1.85 -20.10
N GLU A 134 2.50 2.24 -19.44
CA GLU A 134 2.49 3.34 -18.46
C GLU A 134 3.48 3.03 -17.33
N MET A 135 3.43 1.83 -16.73
CA MET A 135 4.36 1.40 -15.69
C MET A 135 5.82 1.36 -16.17
N LYS A 136 6.06 0.84 -17.38
CA LYS A 136 7.41 0.75 -17.96
C LYS A 136 8.04 2.13 -18.17
N THR A 137 7.24 3.11 -18.57
CA THR A 137 7.68 4.48 -18.83
C THR A 137 7.51 5.43 -17.65
N TYR A 138 6.99 4.94 -16.52
CA TYR A 138 6.76 5.75 -15.33
C TYR A 138 8.10 6.25 -14.75
N LYS A 139 8.34 7.56 -14.88
CA LYS A 139 9.56 8.24 -14.41
C LYS A 139 9.25 9.50 -13.62
N THR A 140 8.07 9.55 -12.98
CA THR A 140 7.72 10.67 -12.10
C THR A 140 8.49 10.53 -10.78
N GLY A 141 9.13 11.61 -10.34
CA GLY A 141 9.77 11.68 -9.03
C GLY A 141 10.90 10.65 -8.86
N GLU A 142 10.93 9.91 -7.76
CA GLU A 142 12.05 9.00 -7.44
C GLU A 142 12.18 7.83 -8.43
N PHE A 143 11.10 7.42 -9.10
CA PHE A 143 11.14 6.42 -10.18
C PHE A 143 12.09 6.79 -11.32
N ALA A 144 12.39 8.09 -11.51
CA ALA A 144 13.36 8.57 -12.50
C ALA A 144 14.80 8.10 -12.21
N HIS A 145 15.11 7.83 -10.95
CA HIS A 145 16.46 7.51 -10.49
C HIS A 145 16.75 6.01 -10.44
N TYR A 146 15.72 5.17 -10.55
CA TYR A 146 15.84 3.72 -10.56
C TYR A 146 16.09 3.17 -11.96
N LYS A 147 16.99 2.18 -12.05
CA LYS A 147 17.22 1.38 -13.26
C LYS A 147 16.00 0.49 -13.55
N ASP A 148 15.52 -0.19 -12.52
CA ASP A 148 14.30 -0.98 -12.57
C ASP A 148 13.10 -0.06 -12.86
N THR A 149 12.23 -0.48 -13.78
CA THR A 149 10.97 0.21 -14.04
C THR A 149 9.94 -0.15 -12.98
N MET A 150 8.86 0.65 -12.88
CA MET A 150 7.73 0.29 -12.01
C MET A 150 7.16 -1.09 -12.40
N LEU A 151 7.15 -1.42 -13.70
CA LEU A 151 6.68 -2.72 -14.17
C LEU A 151 7.57 -3.85 -13.66
N ASP A 152 8.90 -3.72 -13.77
CA ASP A 152 9.85 -4.75 -13.31
C ASP A 152 9.69 -5.01 -11.79
N MET A 153 9.46 -3.95 -11.00
CA MET A 153 9.22 -4.06 -9.57
C MET A 153 7.90 -4.79 -9.28
N VAL A 154 6.82 -4.44 -10.00
CA VAL A 154 5.51 -5.06 -9.82
C VAL A 154 5.52 -6.52 -10.22
N GLU A 155 6.08 -6.87 -11.38
CA GLU A 155 6.13 -8.27 -11.86
C GLU A 155 6.91 -9.16 -10.88
N ARG A 156 8.07 -8.68 -10.39
CA ARG A 156 8.87 -9.42 -9.41
C ARG A 156 8.11 -9.72 -8.11
N ILE A 157 7.31 -8.77 -7.64
CA ILE A 157 6.49 -8.97 -6.44
C ILE A 157 5.33 -9.92 -6.75
N MET A 158 4.70 -9.78 -7.92
CA MET A 158 3.58 -10.64 -8.33
C MET A 158 3.99 -12.10 -8.52
N ASP A 159 5.24 -12.39 -8.86
CA ASP A 159 5.78 -13.77 -8.91
C ASP A 159 5.84 -14.45 -7.53
N THR A 160 5.64 -13.71 -6.44
CA THR A 160 5.57 -14.26 -5.07
C THR A 160 4.15 -14.68 -4.64
N PHE A 161 3.13 -14.52 -5.51
CA PHE A 161 1.71 -14.82 -5.24
C PHE A 161 1.08 -15.79 -6.25
#